data_AF-A0A222WVE9-F1
#
_entry.id   AF-A0A222WVE9-F1
#
_cell.length_a   1.000
_cell.length_b   1.000
_cell.length_c   1.000
_cell.angle_alpha   90.00
_cell.angle_beta   90.00
_cell.angle_gamma   90.00
#
_symmetry.space_group_name_H-M   'P 1'
#
loop_
_entity.id
_entity.type
_entity.pdbx_description
1 polymer ?
#
loop_
_entity_poly.entity_id
_entity_poly.type
_entity_poly.pdbx_seq_one_letter_code
_entity_poly.pdbx_strand_id
1 'polypeptide(L)' 'MNHTYKVLRSDIELFAAVLSRVRVYVVQPLGEDLIDIVNYGGPVEKIMPEFIKINGFYFFRNQFEFRVSVKKDSAGI' A
#
# COMPACT_ATOMS: atom_id res chain seq x y z
N MET A 1 -0.42 -16.29 7.87
CA MET A 1 0.94 -15.75 8.08
C MET A 1 0.83 -14.37 8.69
N ASN A 2 1.64 -14.08 9.71
CA ASN A 2 1.60 -12.81 10.43
C ASN A 2 2.46 -11.78 9.67
N HIS A 3 1.95 -11.26 8.55
CA HIS A 3 2.67 -10.28 7.76
C HIS A 3 2.77 -8.95 8.51
N THR A 4 3.93 -8.29 8.44
CA THR A 4 4.17 -6.95 8.98
C THR A 4 3.48 -5.85 8.16
N TYR A 5 2.67 -6.24 7.18
CA TYR A 5 1.98 -5.36 6.26
C TYR A 5 0.60 -5.91 5.87
N LYS A 6 -0.26 -5.01 5.43
CA LYS A 6 -1.56 -5.29 4.81
C LYS A 6 -1.53 -4.79 3.37
N VAL A 7 -1.99 -5.61 2.42
CA VAL A 7 -2.22 -5.20 1.03
C VAL A 7 -3.57 -4.48 0.96
N LEU A 8 -3.60 -3.30 0.33
CA LEU A 8 -4.82 -2.53 0.08
C LEU A 8 -5.35 -2.90 -1.31
N ARG A 9 -6.49 -3.58 -1.38
CA ARG A 9 -7.05 -4.06 -2.67
C ARG A 9 -8.29 -3.27 -3.09
N SER A 10 -9.11 -2.91 -2.11
CA SER A 10 -10.40 -2.26 -2.33
C SER A 10 -10.31 -0.74 -2.21
N ASP A 11 -11.26 -0.05 -2.85
CA ASP A 11 -11.37 1.40 -2.77
C ASP A 11 -11.60 1.88 -1.33
N ILE A 12 -12.33 1.12 -0.52
CA ILE A 12 -12.56 1.47 0.90
C ILE A 12 -11.27 1.39 1.72
N GLU A 13 -10.41 0.43 1.46
CA GLU A 13 -9.11 0.31 2.12
C GLU A 13 -8.16 1.42 1.72
N LEU A 14 -8.13 1.77 0.43
CA LEU A 14 -7.36 2.89 -0.10
C LEU A 14 -7.87 4.22 0.47
N PHE A 15 -9.20 4.39 0.54
CA PHE A 15 -9.82 5.57 1.12
C PHE A 15 -9.53 5.70 2.61
N ALA A 16 -9.58 4.60 3.37
CA ALA A 16 -9.16 4.60 4.76
C ALA A 16 -7.69 5.02 4.92
N ALA A 17 -6.80 4.53 4.05
CA ALA A 17 -5.39 4.91 4.06
C ALA A 17 -5.18 6.42 3.78
N VAL A 18 -5.98 7.01 2.89
CA VAL A 18 -6.01 8.46 2.64
C VAL A 18 -6.42 9.21 3.93
N LEU A 19 -7.54 8.82 4.54
CA LEU A 19 -8.07 9.49 5.74
C LEU A 19 -7.11 9.41 6.92
N SER A 20 -6.47 8.25 7.12
CA SER A 20 -5.47 8.06 8.18
C SER A 20 -4.11 8.67 7.86
N ARG A 21 -3.92 9.21 6.64
CA ARG A 21 -2.66 9.78 6.13
C ARG A 21 -1.45 8.84 6.35
N VAL A 22 -1.68 7.53 6.27
CA VAL A 22 -0.62 6.53 6.46
C VAL A 22 0.26 6.44 5.23
N ARG A 23 1.50 5.99 5.44
CA ARG A 23 2.43 5.70 4.35
C ARG A 23 1.99 4.43 3.62
N VAL A 24 1.74 4.56 2.32
CA VAL A 24 1.44 3.44 1.43
C VAL A 24 2.67 3.16 0.57
N TYR A 25 3.27 1.99 0.74
CA TYR A 25 4.39 1.48 -0.05
C TYR A 25 3.88 0.89 -1.36
N VAL A 26 4.67 1.00 -2.42
CA VAL A 26 4.38 0.42 -3.73
C VAL A 26 5.41 -0.65 -4.04
N VAL A 27 4.94 -1.86 -4.32
CA VAL A 27 5.81 -3.00 -4.65
C VAL A 27 5.33 -3.69 -5.91
N GLN A 28 6.26 -4.32 -6.62
CA GLN A 28 5.98 -5.17 -7.77
C GLN A 28 6.15 -6.64 -7.36
N PRO A 29 5.10 -7.47 -7.47
CA PRO A 29 5.24 -8.91 -7.25
C PRO A 29 6.05 -9.54 -8.41
N LEU A 30 7.07 -10.32 -8.09
CA LEU A 30 7.97 -10.98 -9.05
C LEU A 30 7.75 -12.51 -9.14
N GLY A 31 6.86 -13.06 -8.32
CA GLY A 31 6.62 -14.51 -8.20
C GLY A 31 6.18 -14.87 -6.79
N GLU A 32 6.24 -16.16 -6.44
CA GLU A 32 5.93 -16.62 -5.08
C GLU A 32 6.84 -15.93 -4.06
N ASP A 33 6.23 -15.13 -3.18
CA ASP A 33 6.84 -14.37 -2.08
C ASP A 33 8.00 -13.42 -2.42
N LEU A 34 8.35 -13.26 -3.71
CA LEU A 34 9.35 -12.31 -4.18
C LEU A 34 8.71 -11.00 -4.61
N ILE A 35 9.29 -9.89 -4.13
CA ILE A 35 8.87 -8.53 -4.49
C ILE A 35 10.07 -7.64 -4.81
N ASP A 36 9.83 -6.63 -5.63
CA ASP A 36 10.69 -5.46 -5.74
C ASP A 36 10.00 -4.23 -5.11
N ILE A 37 10.77 -3.42 -4.37
CA ILE A 37 10.26 -2.19 -3.77
C ILE A 37 10.41 -1.08 -4.81
N VAL A 38 9.30 -0.76 -5.47
CA VAL A 38 9.23 0.27 -6.51
C VAL A 38 9.25 1.67 -5.89
N ASN A 39 8.56 1.85 -4.77
CA ASN A 39 8.52 3.13 -4.07
C ASN A 39 8.26 2.93 -2.56
N TYR A 40 9.09 3.55 -1.71
CA TYR A 40 8.86 3.61 -0.25
C TYR A 40 7.65 4.47 0.15
N GLY A 41 7.05 5.14 -0.83
CA GLY A 41 5.70 5.64 -0.76
C GLY A 41 5.51 6.83 0.17
N GLY A 42 4.24 7.13 0.41
CA GLY A 42 3.77 8.28 1.16
C GLY A 42 2.26 8.25 1.30
N PRO A 43 1.63 9.34 1.75
CA PRO A 43 0.17 9.46 1.72
C PRO A 43 -0.35 9.33 0.29
N VAL A 44 -1.49 8.68 0.12
CA VAL A 44 -2.18 8.63 -1.17
C VAL A 44 -2.74 10.02 -1.50
N GLU A 45 -2.40 10.53 -2.68
CA GLU A 45 -2.81 11.86 -3.15
C GLU A 45 -4.09 11.79 -4.00
N LYS A 46 -4.26 10.70 -4.75
CA LYS A 46 -5.42 10.50 -5.65
C LYS A 46 -5.69 9.01 -5.84
N ILE A 47 -6.95 8.63 -5.81
CA ILE A 47 -7.43 7.29 -6.16
C ILE A 47 -8.23 7.40 -7.45
N MET A 48 -7.91 6.56 -8.44
CA MET A 48 -8.69 6.37 -9.65
C MET A 48 -8.91 4.87 -9.90
N PRO A 49 -9.89 4.49 -10.74
CA PRO A 49 -10.15 3.08 -11.06
C PRO A 49 -8.90 2.33 -11.51
N GLU A 50 -8.04 2.97 -12.32
CA GLU A 50 -6.88 2.30 -12.93
C GLU A 50 -5.54 2.62 -12.28
N PHE A 51 -5.44 3.76 -11.59
CA PHE A 51 -4.18 4.20 -11.00
C PHE A 51 -4.34 4.93 -9.68
N ILE A 52 -3.25 4.94 -8.91
CA ILE A 52 -3.14 5.64 -7.64
C ILE A 52 -1.97 6.61 -7.74
N LYS A 53 -2.16 7.83 -7.24
CA LYS A 53 -1.10 8.82 -7.15
C LYS A 53 -0.49 8.84 -5.75
N ILE A 54 0.82 8.65 -5.66
CA ILE A 54 1.59 8.65 -4.42
C ILE A 54 2.92 9.38 -4.67
N ASN A 55 3.25 10.37 -3.84
CA ASN A 55 4.46 11.20 -3.94
C ASN A 55 4.71 11.75 -5.36
N GLY A 56 3.67 12.25 -6.02
CA GLY A 56 3.76 12.79 -7.38
C GLY A 56 3.80 11.75 -8.51
N PHE A 57 3.96 10.45 -8.22
CA PHE A 57 4.00 9.37 -9.22
C PHE A 57 2.65 8.67 -9.36
N TYR A 58 2.38 8.13 -10.55
CA TYR A 58 1.18 7.35 -10.85
C TYR A 58 1.51 5.87 -10.98
N PHE A 59 0.76 5.01 -10.29
CA PHE A 59 0.96 3.57 -10.27
C PHE A 59 -0.31 2.83 -10.67
N PHE A 60 -0.21 1.92 -11.64
CA PHE A 60 -1.33 1.11 -12.10
C PHE A 60 -1.76 0.06 -11.07
N ARG A 61 -3.07 -0.02 -10.84
CA ARG A 61 -3.65 -0.92 -9.82
C ARG A 61 -3.55 -2.40 -10.15
N ASN A 62 -3.42 -2.74 -11.43
CA ASN A 62 -3.27 -4.11 -11.91
C ASN A 62 -1.81 -4.57 -12.04
N GLN A 63 -0.83 -3.67 -11.85
CA GLN A 63 0.60 -3.97 -11.98
C GLN A 63 1.35 -3.95 -10.65
N PHE A 64 0.87 -3.16 -9.69
CA PHE A 64 1.54 -2.95 -8.42
C PHE A 64 0.65 -3.32 -7.25
N GLU A 65 1.28 -3.73 -6.15
CA GLU A 65 0.63 -3.88 -4.88
C GLU A 65 0.89 -2.66 -3.99
N PHE A 66 -0.17 -2.23 -3.31
CA PHE A 66 -0.14 -1.12 -2.35
C PHE A 66 -0.18 -1.71 -0.95
N ARG A 67 0.81 -1.39 -0.13
CA ARG A 67 0.98 -1.99 1.20
C ARG A 67 1.05 -0.92 2.28
N VAL A 68 0.47 -1.21 3.44
CA VAL A 68 0.66 -0.41 4.66
C VAL A 68 1.29 -1.29 5.73
N SER A 69 2.14 -0.72 6.58
CA SER A 69 2.67 -1.46 7.72
C SER A 69 1.57 -1.73 8.74
N VAL A 70 1.45 -2.98 9.18
CA VAL A 70 0.65 -3.34 10.34
C VAL A 70 1.57 -3.21 11.53
N LYS A 71 1.38 -2.17 12.35
CA LYS A 71 2.01 -2.16 13.66
C LYS A 71 1.41 -3.32 14.44
N LYS A 72 2.27 -4.23 14.92
CA LYS A 72 1.88 -5.11 16.02
C LYS A 72 1.60 -4.16 17.17
N ASP A 73 0.39 -4.14 17.69
CA ASP A 73 0.09 -3.29 18.85
C ASP A 73 1.17 -3.55 19.91
N SER A 74 1.86 -2.49 20.34
CA SER A 74 2.78 -2.57 21.48
C SER A 74 2.04 -2.85 22.80
N ALA A 75 0.74 -3.14 22.75
CA ALA A 75 -0.01 -3.71 23.84
C ALA A 75 0.32 -5.20 23.92
N GLY A 76 1.44 -5.52 24.57
CA GLY A 76 1.51 -6.75 25.35
C GLY A 76 0.52 -6.62 26.50
N ILE A 77 -0.74 -6.98 26.25
CA ILE A 77 -1.74 -7.37 27.25
C ILE A 77 -2.45 -8.59 26.68
#